data_AF-A0A6J1QR62-F1
#
_entry.id   AF-A0A6J1QR62-F1
#
_cell.length_a   1.000
_cell.length_b   1.000
_cell.length_c   1.000
_cell.angle_alpha   90.00
_cell.angle_beta   90.00
_cell.angle_gamma   90.00
#
_symmetry.space_group_name_H-M   'P 1'
#
loop_
_entity.id
_entity.type
_entity.pdbx_description
1 polymer ?
#
loop_
_entity_poly.entity_id
_entity_poly.type
_entity_poly.pdbx_seq_one_letter_code
_entity_poly.pdbx_strand_id
1 'polypeptide(L)'
;MMDKRLKAIEEHYTNLEYENNTVKALPKISTLTKELKFMDINNFSERFLKTASVIEENLSLFKAACEHTDTITTIIKYLNYFGMKFKLGSMCDEEYKKGDVVLLVILTVLRICGEIEMLSFLEHAIIKNSALEKSIRYERLIHKIRSHTNEIILLGDADLYAVIGYLRNRKSIFDLIPSVNKVWVQEPIKEKFLWLVKEYVEYSFPIYTFRTKNELFTARTPNEINIVSIWTEDIVFAKNLAMSLNRDVLFINTYMDFYNGTVLLPYIKMFDETLYKRCEPNFDDSIKQLSVQRGVPVYNLFYDGIWQPPVKGTYYTVKNIHGVSQWANATSGDVNKCINSAEKGFKIWSSKSVACRMQILSKFASTLKCRNLYWEI
;
A
#
# COMPACT_ATOMS: atom_id res chain seq x y z
N MET A 1 42.08 29.46 -13.43
CA MET A 1 41.38 30.53 -12.70
C MET A 1 39.92 30.08 -12.61
N MET A 2 39.48 29.60 -11.45
CA MET A 2 38.16 28.99 -11.29
C MET A 2 37.08 30.07 -11.40
N ASP A 3 36.07 29.85 -12.23
CA ASP A 3 35.02 30.82 -12.58
C ASP A 3 34.31 31.30 -11.29
N LYS A 4 34.09 32.60 -11.14
CA LYS A 4 33.42 33.20 -9.97
C LYS A 4 32.04 32.57 -9.73
N ARG A 5 31.40 32.08 -10.80
CA ARG A 5 30.13 31.34 -10.75
C ARG A 5 30.27 29.98 -10.07
N LEU A 6 31.33 29.23 -10.36
CA LEU A 6 31.64 27.96 -9.72
C LEU A 6 31.93 28.13 -8.23
N LYS A 7 32.66 29.20 -7.86
CA LYS A 7 32.89 29.56 -6.44
C LYS A 7 31.61 29.92 -5.70
N ALA A 8 30.71 30.68 -6.32
CA ALA A 8 29.43 31.05 -5.70
C ALA A 8 28.49 29.84 -5.55
N ILE A 9 28.52 28.90 -6.51
CA ILE A 9 27.78 27.63 -6.42
C ILE A 9 28.40 26.76 -5.31
N GLU A 10 29.72 26.61 -5.25
CA GLU A 10 30.38 25.89 -4.15
C GLU A 10 30.08 26.55 -2.80
N GLU A 11 30.19 27.87 -2.64
CA GLU A 11 29.87 28.53 -1.35
C GLU A 11 28.41 28.32 -0.93
N HIS A 12 27.46 28.24 -1.86
CA HIS A 12 26.06 27.98 -1.54
C HIS A 12 25.73 26.50 -1.33
N TYR A 13 26.44 25.56 -1.98
CA TYR A 13 26.20 24.11 -1.85
C TYR A 13 27.07 23.43 -0.79
N THR A 14 28.27 23.95 -0.50
CA THR A 14 29.17 23.43 0.56
C THR A 14 28.71 23.86 1.95
N ASN A 15 27.91 24.93 2.04
CA ASN A 15 27.26 25.41 3.28
C ASN A 15 25.84 24.86 3.48
N LEU A 16 25.31 24.06 2.55
CA LEU A 16 24.21 23.16 2.91
C LEU A 16 24.81 22.16 3.90
N GLU A 17 24.20 22.04 5.08
CA GLU A 17 24.65 21.25 6.26
C GLU A 17 24.83 19.73 5.97
N TYR A 18 25.63 19.37 4.98
CA TYR A 18 26.05 18.01 4.64
C TYR A 18 27.42 17.71 5.26
N GLU A 19 27.75 18.32 6.40
CA GLU A 19 28.78 17.72 7.25
C GLU A 19 28.24 16.36 7.69
N ASN A 20 28.80 15.32 7.08
CA ASN A 20 28.48 13.91 7.23
C ASN A 20 28.76 13.43 8.68
N ASN A 21 27.99 13.97 9.62
CA ASN A 21 28.04 13.70 11.06
C ASN A 21 27.13 12.54 11.45
N THR A 22 26.62 11.78 10.47
CA THR A 22 25.75 10.61 10.67
C THR A 22 26.32 9.69 11.75
N VAL A 23 27.61 9.36 11.70
CA VAL A 23 28.29 8.52 12.71
C VAL A 23 28.16 9.06 14.14
N LYS A 24 28.15 10.38 14.34
CA LYS A 24 27.94 11.00 15.66
C LYS A 24 26.47 11.19 16.00
N ALA A 25 25.60 11.24 14.99
CA ALA A 25 24.16 11.44 15.17
C ALA A 25 23.47 10.16 15.69
N LEU A 26 23.84 9.01 15.13
CA LEU A 26 23.21 7.72 15.42
C LEU A 26 23.20 7.33 16.92
N PRO A 27 24.32 7.43 17.67
CA PRO A 27 24.31 7.07 19.10
C PRO A 27 23.40 8.00 19.93
N LYS A 28 23.32 9.27 19.57
CA LYS A 28 22.46 10.24 20.26
C LYS A 28 20.97 9.96 20.01
N ILE A 29 20.59 9.62 18.78
CA ILE A 29 19.23 9.17 18.45
C ILE A 29 18.87 7.90 19.24
N SER A 30 19.81 6.96 19.38
CA SER A 30 19.62 5.76 20.21
C SER A 30 19.39 6.09 21.69
N THR A 31 20.07 7.10 22.23
CA THR A 31 19.83 7.59 23.60
C THR A 31 18.44 8.22 23.74
N LEU A 32 18.06 9.11 22.81
CA LEU A 32 16.71 9.73 22.81
C LEU A 32 15.60 8.68 22.76
N THR A 33 15.83 7.59 22.01
CA THR A 33 14.90 6.45 21.95
C THR A 33 14.60 5.87 23.35
N LYS A 34 15.61 5.76 24.22
CA LYS A 34 15.48 5.17 25.56
C LYS A 34 14.82 6.11 26.56
N GLU A 35 14.86 7.41 26.30
CA GLU A 35 14.30 8.45 27.17
C GLU A 35 12.79 8.65 26.95
N LEU A 36 12.26 8.19 25.81
CA LEU A 36 10.84 8.22 25.51
C LEU A 36 10.03 7.34 26.45
N LYS A 37 9.25 7.99 27.32
CA LYS A 37 8.29 7.35 28.22
C LYS A 37 6.89 7.90 27.98
N PHE A 38 5.89 7.01 28.05
CA PHE A 38 4.47 7.33 27.86
C PHE A 38 3.68 6.89 29.09
N MET A 39 2.76 7.72 29.57
CA MET A 39 1.92 7.36 30.72
C MET A 39 0.84 6.35 30.31
N ASP A 40 0.14 6.62 29.22
CA ASP A 40 -0.75 5.65 28.57
C ASP A 40 -0.05 5.06 27.34
N ILE A 41 0.31 3.79 27.45
CA ILE A 41 0.99 3.05 26.39
C ILE A 41 0.18 2.91 25.10
N ASN A 42 -1.14 3.13 25.12
CA ASN A 42 -2.02 3.04 23.94
C ASN A 42 -2.55 4.40 23.48
N ASN A 43 -2.09 5.51 24.07
CA ASN A 43 -2.40 6.84 23.60
C ASN A 43 -1.56 7.21 22.37
N PHE A 44 -2.00 6.76 21.20
CA PHE A 44 -1.30 7.01 19.95
C PHE A 44 -1.27 8.49 19.56
N SER A 45 -2.19 9.32 20.05
CA SER A 45 -2.11 10.77 19.84
C SER A 45 -0.88 11.35 20.54
N GLU A 46 -0.74 11.04 21.83
CA GLU A 46 0.42 11.47 22.64
C GLU A 46 1.72 10.93 22.07
N ARG A 47 1.76 9.64 21.70
CA ARG A 47 2.95 9.03 21.09
C ARG A 47 3.42 9.79 19.86
N PHE A 48 2.52 10.05 18.92
CA PHE A 48 2.85 10.76 17.68
C PHE A 48 3.35 12.19 17.93
N LEU A 49 2.61 12.96 18.73
CA LEU A 49 2.95 14.35 19.01
C LEU A 49 4.25 14.50 19.80
N LYS A 50 4.48 13.65 20.80
CA LYS A 50 5.71 13.65 21.57
C LYS A 50 6.91 13.22 20.72
N THR A 51 6.71 12.23 19.84
CA THR A 51 7.76 11.82 18.89
C THR A 51 8.12 12.97 17.96
N ALA A 52 7.14 13.70 17.43
CA ALA A 52 7.38 14.89 16.61
C ALA A 52 8.17 15.96 17.38
N SER A 53 7.76 16.29 18.61
CA SER A 53 8.46 17.26 19.48
C SER A 53 9.93 16.90 19.69
N VAL A 54 10.23 15.62 19.99
CA VAL A 54 11.61 15.17 20.19
C VAL A 54 12.44 15.31 18.91
N ILE A 55 11.87 15.02 17.75
CA ILE A 55 12.55 15.22 16.46
C ILE A 55 12.78 16.72 16.21
N GLU A 56 11.78 17.57 16.45
CA GLU A 56 11.85 19.03 16.28
C GLU A 56 12.91 19.67 17.19
N GLU A 57 12.95 19.28 18.47
CA GLU A 57 13.94 19.75 19.45
C GLU A 57 15.37 19.34 19.08
N ASN A 58 15.52 18.24 18.33
CA ASN A 58 16.81 17.70 17.91
C ASN A 58 16.95 17.74 16.38
N LEU A 59 16.34 18.71 15.70
CA LEU A 59 16.16 18.69 14.24
C LEU A 59 17.45 18.49 13.45
N SER A 60 18.54 19.16 13.82
CA SER A 60 19.83 19.04 13.14
C SER A 60 20.40 17.63 13.26
N LEU A 61 20.21 16.97 14.40
CA LEU A 61 20.63 15.59 14.64
C LEU A 61 19.91 14.63 13.69
N PHE A 62 18.59 14.77 13.61
CA PHE A 62 17.74 13.92 12.78
C PHE A 62 17.97 14.17 11.29
N LYS A 63 18.16 15.43 10.88
CA LYS A 63 18.53 15.78 9.49
C LYS A 63 19.88 15.15 9.10
N ALA A 64 20.87 15.18 9.99
CA ALA A 64 22.18 14.57 9.74
C ALA A 64 22.14 13.04 9.69
N ALA A 65 21.09 12.41 10.22
CA ALA A 65 20.87 10.98 10.16
C ALA A 65 20.11 10.51 8.92
N CYS A 66 19.54 11.43 8.12
CA CYS A 66 18.78 11.12 6.91
C CYS A 66 19.52 11.51 5.64
N GLU A 67 19.25 10.82 4.53
CA GLU A 67 19.81 11.13 3.21
C GLU A 67 19.44 12.53 2.70
N HIS A 68 18.23 12.99 3.03
CA HIS A 68 17.69 14.27 2.59
C HIS A 68 17.01 15.02 3.74
N THR A 69 17.26 16.33 3.84
CA THR A 69 16.73 17.19 4.91
C THR A 69 15.20 17.29 4.91
N ASP A 70 14.58 17.19 3.72
CA ASP A 70 13.12 17.19 3.56
C ASP A 70 12.46 15.91 4.06
N THR A 71 13.18 14.79 4.17
CA THR A 71 12.67 13.53 4.72
C THR A 71 12.16 13.74 6.14
N ILE A 72 12.99 14.32 7.01
CA ILE A 72 12.61 14.61 8.40
C ILE A 72 11.44 15.58 8.48
N THR A 73 11.42 16.59 7.62
CA THR A 73 10.33 17.57 7.58
C THR A 73 9.01 16.87 7.21
N THR A 74 9.06 15.92 6.28
CA THR A 74 7.92 15.08 5.91
C THR A 74 7.48 14.20 7.07
N ILE A 75 8.39 13.52 7.76
CA ILE A 75 8.08 12.69 8.93
C ILE A 75 7.37 13.51 10.01
N ILE A 76 7.92 14.68 10.37
CA ILE A 76 7.31 15.59 11.35
C ILE A 76 5.89 15.96 10.94
N LYS A 77 5.66 16.33 9.67
CA LYS A 77 4.32 16.64 9.15
C LYS A 77 3.35 15.46 9.34
N TYR A 78 3.76 14.23 9.02
CA TYR A 78 2.92 13.04 9.23
C TYR A 78 2.60 12.83 10.71
N LEU A 79 3.61 12.92 11.57
CA LEU A 79 3.43 12.70 13.01
C LEU A 79 2.48 13.73 13.63
N ASN A 80 2.66 15.01 13.32
CA ASN A 80 1.80 16.08 13.82
C ASN A 80 0.37 15.97 13.27
N TYR A 81 0.22 15.72 11.96
CA TYR A 81 -1.10 15.59 11.34
C TYR A 81 -1.90 14.43 11.95
N PHE A 82 -1.34 13.22 12.01
CA PHE A 82 -2.06 12.07 12.54
C PHE A 82 -2.19 12.12 14.06
N GLY A 83 -1.19 12.65 14.78
CA GLY A 83 -1.27 12.87 16.22
C GLY A 83 -2.46 13.77 16.60
N MET A 84 -2.66 14.88 15.88
CA MET A 84 -3.82 15.76 16.06
C MET A 84 -5.13 15.11 15.60
N LYS A 85 -5.13 14.41 14.46
CA LYS A 85 -6.30 13.67 13.97
C LYS A 85 -6.81 12.65 14.99
N PHE A 86 -5.89 11.95 15.65
CA PHE A 86 -6.18 11.00 16.73
C PHE A 86 -6.70 11.68 18.00
N LYS A 87 -6.19 12.87 18.32
CA LYS A 87 -6.62 13.68 19.48
C LYS A 87 -8.06 14.14 19.35
N LEU A 88 -8.42 14.64 18.18
CA LEU A 88 -9.73 15.23 17.89
C LEU A 88 -10.85 14.19 17.75
N GLY A 89 -10.54 12.88 17.82
CA GLY A 89 -11.53 11.83 17.63
C GLY A 89 -12.12 11.78 16.21
N SER A 90 -11.57 12.55 15.28
CA SER A 90 -11.96 12.64 13.85
C SER A 90 -11.61 11.38 13.04
N MET A 91 -11.67 10.21 13.68
CA MET A 91 -11.20 8.96 13.13
C MET A 91 -12.04 8.52 11.93
N CYS A 92 -11.41 8.72 10.77
CA CYS A 92 -11.36 7.85 9.59
C CYS A 92 -12.67 7.67 8.83
N ASP A 93 -12.57 7.52 7.51
CA ASP A 93 -13.61 6.85 6.75
C ASP A 93 -14.01 5.59 7.52
N GLU A 94 -15.32 5.29 7.63
CA GLU A 94 -15.89 4.18 8.41
C GLU A 94 -15.24 2.80 8.11
N GLU A 95 -14.45 2.74 7.04
CA GLU A 95 -13.70 1.61 6.53
C GLU A 95 -12.58 1.09 7.47
N TYR A 96 -12.01 1.92 8.37
CA TYR A 96 -10.81 1.53 9.14
C TYR A 96 -10.92 1.58 10.66
N LYS A 97 -10.40 0.55 11.33
CA LYS A 97 -10.18 0.57 12.79
C LYS A 97 -9.01 1.51 13.13
N LYS A 98 -9.10 2.19 14.28
CA LYS A 98 -8.06 3.10 14.79
C LYS A 98 -6.63 2.52 14.75
N GLY A 99 -6.48 1.26 15.13
CA GLY A 99 -5.19 0.57 15.10
C GLY A 99 -4.63 0.37 13.69
N ASP A 100 -5.49 0.17 12.68
CA ASP A 100 -5.07 -0.04 11.30
C ASP A 100 -4.49 1.24 10.71
N VAL A 101 -5.08 2.39 11.05
CA VAL A 101 -4.54 3.70 10.63
C VAL A 101 -3.18 3.97 11.27
N VAL A 102 -3.00 3.68 12.55
CA VAL A 102 -1.69 3.79 13.20
C VAL A 102 -0.64 2.95 12.47
N LEU A 103 -0.97 1.69 12.17
CA LEU A 103 -0.10 0.79 11.41
C LEU A 103 0.22 1.36 10.02
N LEU A 104 -0.77 1.86 9.28
CA LEU A 104 -0.52 2.43 7.96
C LEU A 104 0.42 3.64 7.99
N VAL A 105 0.26 4.51 8.98
CA VAL A 105 1.10 5.69 9.11
C VAL A 105 2.53 5.28 9.41
N ILE A 106 2.76 4.40 10.39
CA ILE A 106 4.11 3.96 10.72
C ILE A 106 4.75 3.25 9.51
N LEU A 107 4.05 2.34 8.84
CA LEU A 107 4.60 1.64 7.67
C LEU A 107 4.94 2.60 6.54
N THR A 108 4.12 3.63 6.32
CA THR A 108 4.39 4.68 5.31
C THR A 108 5.62 5.51 5.68
N VAL A 109 5.72 5.95 6.93
CA VAL A 109 6.84 6.74 7.44
C VAL A 109 8.15 5.94 7.42
N LEU A 110 8.11 4.67 7.86
CA LEU A 110 9.23 3.73 7.76
C LEU A 110 9.62 3.44 6.30
N ARG A 111 8.74 3.72 5.34
CA ARG A 111 9.06 3.56 3.93
C ARG A 111 9.65 4.82 3.30
N ILE A 112 9.32 5.99 3.82
CA ILE A 112 9.90 7.28 3.43
C ILE A 112 11.37 7.37 3.89
N CYS A 113 11.65 6.82 5.08
CA CYS A 113 12.96 6.84 5.74
C CYS A 113 13.58 5.44 5.70
N GLY A 114 14.63 5.21 4.91
CA GLY A 114 15.28 3.90 4.75
C GLY A 114 16.33 3.57 5.83
N GLU A 115 16.67 4.55 6.66
CA GLU A 115 17.81 4.53 7.58
C GLU A 115 17.50 3.75 8.86
N ILE A 116 18.35 2.77 9.19
CA ILE A 116 18.10 1.76 10.24
C ILE A 116 17.79 2.38 11.61
N GLU A 117 18.52 3.41 11.99
CA GLU A 117 18.38 4.04 13.30
C GLU A 117 17.12 4.91 13.37
N MET A 118 16.73 5.53 12.25
CA MET A 118 15.45 6.22 12.14
C MET A 118 14.28 5.26 12.23
N LEU A 119 14.38 4.14 11.51
CA LEU A 119 13.42 3.04 11.61
C LEU A 119 13.28 2.57 13.06
N SER A 120 14.40 2.30 13.72
CA SER A 120 14.42 1.84 15.11
C SER A 120 13.85 2.87 16.08
N PHE A 121 14.15 4.16 15.90
CA PHE A 121 13.61 5.22 16.74
C PHE A 121 12.09 5.32 16.60
N LEU A 122 11.58 5.39 15.36
CA LEU A 122 10.16 5.53 15.06
C LEU A 122 9.35 4.30 15.52
N GLU A 123 9.85 3.10 15.26
CA GLU A 123 9.24 1.86 15.74
C GLU A 123 9.15 1.82 17.27
N HIS A 124 10.22 2.21 17.96
CA HIS A 124 10.24 2.23 19.42
C HIS A 124 9.26 3.27 19.98
N ALA A 125 9.29 4.49 19.44
CA ALA A 125 8.48 5.60 19.93
C ALA A 125 6.97 5.32 19.76
N ILE A 126 6.58 4.72 18.63
CA ILE A 126 5.17 4.60 18.25
C ILE A 126 4.59 3.23 18.57
N ILE A 127 5.32 2.14 18.31
CA ILE A 127 4.77 0.78 18.39
C ILE A 127 5.19 0.07 19.66
N LYS A 128 6.45 0.17 20.07
CA LYS A 128 6.97 -0.61 21.20
C LYS A 128 6.23 -0.31 22.51
N ASN A 129 6.03 -1.36 23.30
CA ASN A 129 5.23 -1.41 24.52
C ASN A 129 3.74 -1.06 24.35
N SER A 130 3.23 -0.93 23.12
CA SER A 130 1.80 -0.73 22.87
C SER A 130 1.08 -2.06 22.60
N ALA A 131 -0.25 -2.04 22.60
CA ALA A 131 -1.06 -3.19 22.21
C ALA A 131 -0.82 -3.63 20.75
N LEU A 132 -0.26 -2.77 19.89
CA LEU A 132 0.01 -3.10 18.48
C LEU A 132 1.28 -3.92 18.30
N GLU A 133 2.26 -3.84 19.21
CA GLU A 133 3.55 -4.55 19.11
C GLU A 133 3.37 -6.06 18.98
N LYS A 134 2.48 -6.63 19.80
CA LYS A 134 2.17 -8.07 19.81
C LYS A 134 1.02 -8.46 18.88
N SER A 135 0.59 -7.54 18.03
CA SER A 135 -0.50 -7.84 17.11
C SER A 135 0.03 -8.71 15.96
N ILE A 136 -0.65 -9.83 15.68
CA ILE A 136 -0.37 -10.69 14.52
C ILE A 136 -0.34 -9.87 13.22
N ARG A 137 -1.10 -8.76 13.18
CA ARG A 137 -1.10 -7.82 12.05
C ARG A 137 0.26 -7.14 11.89
N TYR A 138 0.81 -6.55 12.95
CA TYR A 138 2.10 -5.87 12.91
C TYR A 138 3.23 -6.82 12.49
N GLU A 139 3.31 -7.99 13.12
CA GLU A 139 4.33 -9.01 12.80
C GLU A 139 4.28 -9.42 11.31
N ARG A 140 3.09 -9.61 10.75
CA ARG A 140 2.94 -9.95 9.32
C ARG A 140 3.33 -8.81 8.39
N LEU A 141 3.13 -7.56 8.78
CA LEU A 141 3.36 -6.39 7.95
C LEU A 141 4.81 -5.95 7.91
N ILE A 142 5.49 -5.96 9.05
CA ILE A 142 6.88 -5.46 9.16
C ILE A 142 7.81 -6.26 8.23
N HIS A 143 7.57 -7.57 8.08
CA HIS A 143 8.27 -8.41 7.11
C HIS A 143 7.93 -8.06 5.65
N LYS A 144 6.70 -7.62 5.39
CA LYS A 144 6.21 -7.26 4.05
C LYS A 144 6.65 -5.87 3.58
N ILE A 145 7.07 -4.97 4.47
CA ILE A 145 7.68 -3.67 4.08
C ILE A 145 8.86 -3.87 3.11
N ARG A 146 9.53 -5.02 3.19
CA ARG A 146 10.67 -5.36 2.32
C ARG A 146 10.26 -5.96 0.96
N SER A 147 9.02 -6.43 0.81
CA SER A 147 8.53 -7.09 -0.42
C SER A 147 7.75 -6.11 -1.29
N HIS A 148 8.47 -5.27 -2.03
CA HIS A 148 7.88 -4.26 -2.92
C HIS A 148 8.51 -4.35 -4.30
N THR A 149 7.70 -4.05 -5.32
CA THR A 149 8.21 -3.76 -6.66
C THR A 149 8.27 -2.25 -6.82
N ASN A 150 9.50 -1.73 -6.97
CA ASN A 150 9.79 -0.32 -7.12
C ASN A 150 10.31 -0.08 -8.54
N GLU A 151 9.47 0.50 -9.38
CA GLU A 151 9.79 0.67 -10.80
C GLU A 151 9.86 2.16 -11.19
N ILE A 152 10.83 2.52 -12.01
CA ILE A 152 10.88 3.81 -12.71
C ILE A 152 10.69 3.55 -14.20
N ILE A 153 9.83 4.33 -14.85
CA ILE A 153 9.59 4.28 -16.30
C ILE A 153 10.01 5.63 -16.89
N LEU A 154 11.01 5.60 -17.77
CA LEU A 154 11.53 6.77 -18.47
C LEU A 154 11.05 6.75 -19.92
N LEU A 155 10.27 7.74 -20.30
CA LEU A 155 9.80 7.95 -21.67
C LEU A 155 10.80 8.81 -22.45
N GLY A 156 10.69 8.80 -23.78
CA GLY A 156 11.67 9.42 -24.68
C GLY A 156 11.86 10.93 -24.51
N ASP A 157 10.93 11.59 -23.83
CA ASP A 157 10.96 13.02 -23.53
C ASP A 157 11.29 13.33 -22.05
N ALA A 158 11.63 12.32 -21.23
CA ALA A 158 11.91 12.50 -19.81
C ALA A 158 13.11 13.42 -19.54
N ASP A 159 13.02 14.26 -18.50
CA ASP A 159 14.18 14.96 -17.94
C ASP A 159 15.13 13.98 -17.22
N LEU A 160 16.15 13.53 -17.97
CA LEU A 160 17.16 12.62 -17.44
C LEU A 160 18.00 13.22 -16.32
N TYR A 161 18.20 14.54 -16.27
CA TYR A 161 19.00 15.15 -15.21
C TYR A 161 18.25 15.15 -13.89
N ALA A 162 16.93 15.39 -13.92
CA ALA A 162 16.09 15.26 -12.74
C ALA A 162 16.09 13.82 -12.21
N VAL A 163 15.96 12.82 -13.09
CA VAL A 163 16.05 11.40 -12.73
C VAL A 163 17.41 11.06 -12.11
N ILE A 164 18.50 11.50 -12.71
CA ILE A 164 19.85 11.25 -12.22
C ILE A 164 20.12 11.96 -10.89
N GLY A 165 19.61 13.18 -10.72
CA GLY A 165 19.64 13.90 -9.45
C GLY A 165 18.94 13.11 -8.35
N TYR A 166 17.75 12.55 -8.64
CA TYR A 166 17.04 11.67 -7.72
C TYR A 166 17.87 10.42 -7.37
N LEU A 167 18.36 9.69 -8.39
CA LEU A 167 19.11 8.44 -8.19
C LEU A 167 20.42 8.66 -7.42
N ARG A 168 21.14 9.75 -7.71
CA ARG A 168 22.42 10.10 -7.08
C ARG A 168 22.26 10.40 -5.58
N ASN A 169 21.15 11.01 -5.18
CA ASN A 169 20.93 11.46 -3.80
C ASN A 169 20.46 10.34 -2.86
N ARG A 170 20.16 9.14 -3.37
CA ARG A 170 19.78 7.93 -2.60
C ARG A 170 21.00 7.04 -2.33
N LYS A 171 22.01 7.61 -1.65
CA LYS A 171 23.37 7.07 -1.56
C LYS A 171 23.56 5.99 -0.47
N SER A 172 22.52 5.60 0.26
CA SER A 172 22.71 4.79 1.46
C SER A 172 23.17 3.35 1.18
N ILE A 173 24.38 3.07 1.69
CA ILE A 173 25.01 1.75 1.78
C ILE A 173 24.25 0.83 2.77
N PHE A 174 23.33 1.40 3.58
CA PHE A 174 22.62 0.72 4.68
C PHE A 174 21.11 0.62 4.46
N ASP A 175 20.62 0.92 3.25
CA ASP A 175 19.19 0.83 2.95
C ASP A 175 18.71 -0.61 3.08
N LEU A 176 17.94 -0.86 4.12
CA LEU A 176 17.26 -2.13 4.33
C LEU A 176 16.15 -2.38 3.29
N ILE A 177 15.78 -1.33 2.55
CA ILE A 177 14.68 -1.29 1.61
C ILE A 177 15.21 -0.66 0.32
N PRO A 178 15.48 -1.43 -0.74
CA PRO A 178 16.01 -0.87 -1.98
C PRO A 178 15.03 0.17 -2.53
N SER A 179 15.52 1.37 -2.80
CA SER A 179 14.69 2.49 -3.24
C SER A 179 14.13 2.27 -4.64
N VAL A 180 14.88 1.61 -5.54
CA VAL A 180 14.47 1.29 -6.92
C VAL A 180 14.98 -0.11 -7.28
N ASN A 181 14.07 -0.98 -7.74
CA ASN A 181 14.41 -2.38 -8.07
C ASN A 181 14.50 -2.60 -9.58
N LYS A 182 13.94 -1.67 -10.37
CA LYS A 182 13.80 -1.81 -11.81
C LYS A 182 13.66 -0.44 -12.48
N VAL A 183 14.40 -0.22 -13.56
CA VAL A 183 14.24 0.97 -14.41
C VAL A 183 13.93 0.53 -15.84
N TRP A 184 12.81 0.99 -16.36
CA TRP A 184 12.42 0.87 -17.76
C TRP A 184 12.80 2.14 -18.50
N VAL A 185 13.46 2.00 -19.64
CA VAL A 185 13.95 3.12 -20.43
C VAL A 185 13.49 2.96 -21.87
N GLN A 186 12.82 3.98 -22.41
CA GLN A 186 12.40 3.94 -23.79
C GLN A 186 13.63 4.01 -24.71
N GLU A 187 13.64 3.18 -25.76
CA GLU A 187 14.80 3.01 -26.65
C GLU A 187 15.51 4.31 -27.10
N PRO A 188 14.82 5.41 -27.46
CA PRO A 188 15.49 6.62 -27.96
C PRO A 188 16.44 7.31 -26.97
N ILE A 189 16.20 7.16 -25.66
CA ILE A 189 16.99 7.84 -24.60
C ILE A 189 17.97 6.91 -23.89
N LYS A 190 17.98 5.62 -24.25
CA LYS A 190 18.74 4.58 -23.54
C LYS A 190 20.23 4.90 -23.41
N GLU A 191 20.90 5.18 -24.52
CA GLU A 191 22.36 5.40 -24.53
C GLU A 191 22.75 6.61 -23.67
N LYS A 192 22.00 7.71 -23.78
CA LYS A 192 22.21 8.91 -22.96
C LYS A 192 22.00 8.62 -21.48
N PHE A 193 20.93 7.89 -21.13
CA PHE A 193 20.66 7.50 -19.75
C PHE A 193 21.77 6.60 -19.18
N LEU A 194 22.20 5.58 -19.91
CA LEU A 194 23.28 4.67 -19.48
C LEU A 194 24.59 5.42 -19.24
N TRP A 195 24.92 6.38 -20.12
CA TRP A 195 26.09 7.24 -19.92
C TRP A 195 25.99 8.06 -18.63
N LEU A 196 24.85 8.70 -18.37
CA LEU A 196 24.64 9.49 -17.15
C LEU A 196 24.67 8.63 -15.88
N VAL A 197 24.06 7.43 -15.91
CA VAL A 197 24.11 6.50 -14.77
C VAL A 197 25.56 6.13 -14.46
N LYS A 198 26.36 5.80 -15.48
CA LYS A 198 27.77 5.46 -15.31
C LYS A 198 28.59 6.61 -14.72
N GLU A 199 28.28 7.85 -15.11
CA GLU A 199 29.03 9.03 -14.68
C GLU A 199 28.66 9.47 -13.25
N TYR A 200 27.39 9.37 -12.85
CA TYR A 200 26.89 10.06 -11.66
C TYR A 200 26.27 9.14 -10.58
N VAL A 201 26.02 7.86 -10.88
CA VAL A 201 25.35 6.94 -9.96
C VAL A 201 26.30 5.83 -9.54
N GLU A 202 26.50 5.69 -8.23
CA GLU A 202 27.52 4.81 -7.65
C GLU A 202 27.04 3.37 -7.37
N TYR A 203 25.77 3.05 -7.65
CA TYR A 203 25.18 1.73 -7.44
C TYR A 203 24.51 1.19 -8.70
N SER A 204 24.37 -0.13 -8.78
CA SER A 204 23.79 -0.83 -9.92
C SER A 204 22.34 -1.24 -9.67
N PHE A 205 21.51 -1.13 -10.71
CA PHE A 205 20.15 -1.67 -10.71
C PHE A 205 19.80 -2.24 -12.09
N PRO A 206 18.81 -3.15 -12.18
CA PRO A 206 18.33 -3.67 -13.45
C PRO A 206 17.73 -2.58 -14.34
N ILE A 207 18.27 -2.44 -15.55
CA ILE A 207 17.78 -1.52 -16.59
C ILE A 207 17.20 -2.36 -17.74
N TYR A 208 15.95 -2.09 -18.08
CA TYR A 208 15.23 -2.73 -19.19
C TYR A 208 14.89 -1.70 -20.24
N THR A 209 15.02 -2.08 -21.51
CA THR A 209 14.62 -1.23 -22.63
C THR A 209 13.24 -1.64 -23.11
N PHE A 210 12.40 -0.67 -23.48
CA PHE A 210 11.12 -0.94 -24.13
C PHE A 210 10.94 -0.04 -25.36
N ARG A 211 10.16 -0.51 -26.32
CA ARG A 211 9.80 0.27 -27.53
C ARG A 211 8.37 0.74 -27.49
N THR A 212 7.48 -0.12 -27.01
CA THR A 212 6.04 0.06 -27.00
C THR A 212 5.51 -0.02 -25.58
N LYS A 213 4.38 0.65 -25.31
CA LYS A 213 3.71 0.59 -24.01
C LYS A 213 3.30 -0.82 -23.60
N ASN A 214 3.10 -1.72 -24.58
CA ASN A 214 2.63 -3.08 -24.30
C ASN A 214 3.64 -3.89 -23.48
N GLU A 215 4.92 -3.58 -23.62
CA GLU A 215 6.02 -4.21 -22.86
C GLU A 215 6.01 -3.83 -21.37
N LEU A 216 5.33 -2.72 -21.01
CA LEU A 216 5.20 -2.25 -19.64
C LEU A 216 4.07 -2.95 -18.86
N PHE A 217 3.16 -3.66 -19.54
CA PHE A 217 2.07 -4.40 -18.90
C PHE A 217 2.55 -5.75 -18.37
N THR A 218 3.29 -5.72 -17.27
CA THR A 218 3.72 -6.92 -16.56
C THR A 218 2.66 -7.41 -15.57
N ALA A 219 2.62 -8.73 -15.34
CA ALA A 219 1.75 -9.32 -14.32
C ALA A 219 2.11 -8.76 -12.93
N ARG A 220 1.09 -8.60 -12.07
CA ARG A 220 1.30 -8.25 -10.66
C ARG A 220 1.86 -9.44 -9.90
N THR A 221 2.86 -9.20 -9.05
CA THR A 221 3.24 -10.17 -8.02
C THR A 221 2.17 -10.14 -6.93
N PRO A 222 1.55 -11.29 -6.59
CA PRO A 222 0.63 -11.37 -5.46
C PRO A 222 1.35 -10.96 -4.17
N ASN A 223 0.63 -10.27 -3.28
CA ASN A 223 1.11 -9.90 -1.95
C ASN A 223 2.31 -8.93 -1.92
N GLU A 224 2.55 -8.18 -3.00
CA GLU A 224 3.51 -7.08 -3.04
C GLU A 224 2.81 -5.79 -3.46
N ILE A 225 3.21 -4.67 -2.87
CA ILE A 225 2.78 -3.35 -3.36
C ILE A 225 3.68 -2.99 -4.54
N ASN A 226 3.05 -2.66 -5.67
CA ASN A 226 3.78 -2.14 -6.83
C ASN A 226 3.71 -0.62 -6.87
N ILE A 227 4.87 0.01 -6.68
CA ILE A 227 5.08 1.45 -6.71
C ILE A 227 5.83 1.79 -8.00
N VAL A 228 5.21 2.61 -8.84
CA VAL A 228 5.79 3.03 -10.12
C VAL A 228 5.91 4.54 -10.20
N SER A 229 7.03 5.03 -10.69
CA SER A 229 7.18 6.41 -11.14
C SER A 229 7.30 6.49 -12.65
N ILE A 230 6.55 7.40 -13.26
CA ILE A 230 6.57 7.68 -14.69
C ILE A 230 7.23 9.05 -14.89
N TRP A 231 8.26 9.10 -15.72
CA TRP A 231 8.97 10.32 -16.07
C TRP A 231 8.76 10.67 -17.54
N THR A 232 8.17 11.83 -17.79
CA THR A 232 7.82 12.38 -19.10
C THR A 232 7.39 13.83 -18.94
N GLU A 233 7.69 14.67 -19.93
CA GLU A 233 7.20 16.06 -19.94
C GLU A 233 5.75 16.14 -20.44
N ASP A 234 5.23 15.07 -21.06
CA ASP A 234 3.82 14.94 -21.43
C ASP A 234 2.94 14.41 -20.26
N ILE A 235 2.39 15.35 -19.49
CA ILE A 235 1.48 15.06 -18.37
C ILE A 235 0.20 14.31 -18.79
N VAL A 236 -0.28 14.50 -20.03
CA VAL A 236 -1.49 13.84 -20.51
C VAL A 236 -1.19 12.38 -20.81
N PHE A 237 -0.06 12.11 -21.45
CA PHE A 237 0.43 10.76 -21.68
C PHE A 237 0.71 10.04 -20.35
N ALA A 238 1.37 10.71 -19.39
CA ALA A 238 1.66 10.16 -18.07
C ALA A 238 0.38 9.66 -17.37
N LYS A 239 -0.67 10.49 -17.36
CA LYS A 239 -1.96 10.13 -16.74
C LYS A 239 -2.64 8.96 -17.45
N ASN A 240 -2.63 8.95 -18.77
CA ASN A 240 -3.22 7.85 -19.55
C ASN A 240 -2.45 6.53 -19.32
N LEU A 241 -1.13 6.59 -19.28
CA LEU A 241 -0.29 5.43 -18.97
C LEU A 241 -0.55 4.94 -17.54
N ALA A 242 -0.56 5.84 -16.56
CA ALA A 242 -0.85 5.55 -15.15
C ALA A 242 -2.18 4.80 -14.97
N MET A 243 -3.25 5.24 -15.65
CA MET A 243 -4.55 4.57 -15.61
C MET A 243 -4.52 3.15 -16.20
N SER A 244 -3.61 2.88 -17.14
CA SER A 244 -3.52 1.59 -17.83
C SER A 244 -2.60 0.55 -17.16
N LEU A 245 -1.56 1.00 -16.43
CA LEU A 245 -0.53 0.11 -15.88
C LEU A 245 -1.01 -0.80 -14.74
N ASN A 246 -2.23 -0.58 -14.21
CA ASN A 246 -2.80 -1.33 -13.11
C ASN A 246 -1.80 -1.54 -11.96
N ARG A 247 -1.27 -0.45 -11.40
CA ARG A 247 -0.32 -0.44 -10.27
C ARG A 247 -1.00 0.05 -8.99
N ASP A 248 -0.36 -0.13 -7.84
CA ASP A 248 -0.96 0.26 -6.55
C ASP A 248 -0.70 1.72 -6.20
N VAL A 249 0.51 2.20 -6.49
CA VAL A 249 0.90 3.60 -6.26
C VAL A 249 1.66 4.10 -7.47
N LEU A 250 1.30 5.30 -7.93
CA LEU A 250 1.85 5.92 -9.12
C LEU A 250 2.31 7.33 -8.82
N PHE A 251 3.55 7.65 -9.21
CA PHE A 251 4.12 8.99 -9.18
C PHE A 251 4.40 9.47 -10.61
N ILE A 252 4.32 10.79 -10.84
CA ILE A 252 4.64 11.40 -12.12
C ILE A 252 5.75 12.45 -11.89
N ASN A 253 6.86 12.33 -12.61
CA ASN A 253 8.05 13.20 -12.52
C ASN A 253 8.63 13.35 -11.11
N THR A 254 8.38 12.36 -10.26
CA THR A 254 8.93 12.25 -8.91
C THR A 254 8.86 10.81 -8.46
N TYR A 255 9.52 10.44 -7.37
CA TYR A 255 9.42 9.10 -6.80
C TYR A 255 9.49 9.18 -5.27
N MET A 256 8.46 8.63 -4.60
CA MET A 256 8.38 8.58 -3.14
C MET A 256 8.56 9.94 -2.45
N ASP A 257 8.26 11.01 -3.17
CA ASP A 257 8.16 12.36 -2.66
C ASP A 257 6.72 12.64 -2.28
N PHE A 258 6.50 12.90 -1.00
CA PHE A 258 5.21 13.25 -0.43
C PHE A 258 5.14 14.71 0.01
N TYR A 259 6.07 15.55 -0.46
CA TYR A 259 6.13 16.95 -0.05
C TYR A 259 4.78 17.64 -0.27
N ASN A 260 4.25 18.27 0.79
CA ASN A 260 2.93 18.92 0.88
C ASN A 260 1.69 18.00 0.79
N GLY A 261 1.87 16.67 0.81
CA GLY A 261 0.80 15.69 0.94
C GLY A 261 0.93 14.82 2.20
N THR A 262 -0.18 14.29 2.68
CA THR A 262 -0.20 13.25 3.71
C THR A 262 -0.95 12.03 3.15
N VAL A 263 -0.24 11.22 2.36
CA VAL A 263 -0.79 10.07 1.65
C VAL A 263 -0.35 8.80 2.37
N LEU A 264 -1.28 7.90 2.64
CA LEU A 264 -0.94 6.59 3.21
C LEU A 264 -0.74 5.58 2.09
N LEU A 265 0.37 4.84 2.14
CA LEU A 265 0.58 3.73 1.23
C LEU A 265 -0.45 2.63 1.53
N PRO A 266 -0.99 1.96 0.49
CA PRO A 266 -2.12 1.03 0.62
C PRO A 266 -1.70 -0.35 1.14
N TYR A 267 -0.97 -0.41 2.26
CA TYR A 267 -0.63 -1.65 2.97
C TYR A 267 -1.86 -2.46 3.38
N ILE A 268 -3.05 -1.85 3.29
CA ILE A 268 -4.34 -2.49 3.58
C ILE A 268 -4.69 -3.61 2.64
N LYS A 269 -4.28 -3.52 1.37
CA LYS A 269 -4.45 -4.64 0.43
C LYS A 269 -3.75 -5.91 0.93
N MET A 270 -2.74 -5.77 1.81
CA MET A 270 -2.08 -6.90 2.48
C MET A 270 -2.82 -7.38 3.74
N PHE A 271 -3.72 -6.59 4.32
CA PHE A 271 -4.63 -6.99 5.42
C PHE A 271 -5.76 -7.91 4.93
N ASP A 272 -6.24 -7.71 3.70
CA ASP A 272 -7.37 -8.44 3.10
C ASP A 272 -7.06 -9.90 2.71
N GLU A 273 -5.79 -10.35 2.84
CA GLU A 273 -5.41 -11.78 2.75
C GLU A 273 -6.25 -12.70 3.66
N THR A 274 -6.95 -12.13 4.64
CA THR A 274 -7.83 -12.86 5.55
C THR A 274 -8.99 -13.57 4.87
N LEU A 275 -9.48 -13.14 3.69
CA LEU A 275 -10.53 -13.87 2.98
C LEU A 275 -10.00 -15.15 2.31
N TYR A 276 -8.88 -15.06 1.59
CA TYR A 276 -8.30 -16.22 0.88
C TYR A 276 -7.76 -17.28 1.85
N LYS A 277 -7.16 -16.86 2.97
CA LYS A 277 -6.68 -17.77 4.04
C LYS A 277 -7.79 -18.26 4.96
N ARG A 278 -8.95 -17.59 5.04
CA ARG A 278 -10.10 -18.13 5.79
C ARG A 278 -10.72 -19.34 5.13
N CYS A 279 -10.56 -19.52 3.82
CA CYS A 279 -11.05 -20.71 3.12
C CYS A 279 -10.03 -21.87 3.19
N GLU A 280 -9.38 -22.09 4.33
CA GLU A 280 -8.70 -23.37 4.57
C GLU A 280 -9.73 -24.52 4.55
N PRO A 281 -9.34 -25.74 4.14
CA PRO A 281 -10.26 -26.84 3.81
C PRO A 281 -11.12 -27.35 4.97
N ASN A 282 -10.87 -26.88 6.20
CA ASN A 282 -11.47 -27.42 7.43
C ASN A 282 -12.93 -26.99 7.67
N PHE A 283 -13.59 -26.33 6.72
CA PHE A 283 -15.04 -26.06 6.77
C PHE A 283 -15.89 -27.26 6.34
N ASP A 284 -15.29 -28.35 5.86
CA ASP A 284 -16.01 -29.58 5.54
C ASP A 284 -16.35 -30.35 6.84
N ASP A 285 -17.15 -29.74 7.70
CA ASP A 285 -17.66 -30.37 8.91
C ASP A 285 -18.55 -31.56 8.54
N SER A 286 -18.21 -32.73 9.08
CA SER A 286 -18.83 -34.03 8.81
C SER A 286 -20.19 -34.18 9.51
N ILE A 287 -21.12 -33.23 9.30
CA ILE A 287 -22.48 -33.33 9.80
C ILE A 287 -23.32 -34.18 8.83
N LYS A 288 -24.06 -35.15 9.38
CA LYS A 288 -24.80 -36.22 8.68
C LYS A 288 -25.44 -35.74 7.38
N GLN A 289 -24.89 -36.27 6.29
CA GLN A 289 -25.32 -36.08 4.92
C GLN A 289 -26.65 -36.80 4.69
N LEU A 290 -27.67 -36.08 4.25
CA LEU A 290 -28.94 -36.65 3.82
C LEU A 290 -29.15 -36.32 2.34
N SER A 291 -29.59 -37.33 1.58
CA SER A 291 -30.04 -37.15 0.20
C SER A 291 -31.30 -36.28 0.15
N VAL A 292 -31.53 -35.65 -1.01
CA VAL A 292 -32.72 -34.82 -1.26
C VAL A 292 -33.99 -35.62 -0.98
N GLN A 293 -34.88 -35.08 -0.14
CA GLN A 293 -36.16 -35.70 0.16
C GLN A 293 -37.19 -35.28 -0.89
N ARG A 294 -37.87 -36.26 -1.48
CA ARG A 294 -38.93 -36.00 -2.47
C ARG A 294 -40.08 -35.20 -1.82
N GLY A 295 -40.47 -34.10 -2.45
CA GLY A 295 -41.60 -33.26 -2.01
C GLY A 295 -41.26 -32.13 -1.04
N VAL A 296 -39.98 -31.95 -0.68
CA VAL A 296 -39.52 -30.84 0.17
C VAL A 296 -38.88 -29.74 -0.70
N PRO A 297 -39.17 -28.44 -0.47
CA PRO A 297 -38.52 -27.36 -1.20
C PRO A 297 -36.99 -27.39 -1.07
N VAL A 298 -36.28 -27.29 -2.19
CA VAL A 298 -34.81 -27.33 -2.27
C VAL A 298 -34.26 -25.98 -2.71
N TYR A 299 -33.32 -25.44 -1.92
CA TYR A 299 -32.63 -24.19 -2.16
C TYR A 299 -31.16 -24.46 -2.51
N ASN A 300 -30.80 -24.11 -3.73
CA ASN A 300 -29.49 -24.32 -4.33
C ASN A 300 -28.53 -23.13 -4.08
N LEU A 301 -27.28 -23.26 -4.53
CA LEU A 301 -26.31 -22.17 -4.53
C LEU A 301 -26.50 -21.29 -5.77
N PHE A 302 -26.08 -20.03 -5.75
CA PHE A 302 -26.20 -19.14 -6.91
C PHE A 302 -24.83 -18.59 -7.33
N TYR A 303 -24.36 -18.99 -8.51
CA TYR A 303 -23.14 -18.49 -9.14
C TYR A 303 -23.23 -18.66 -10.68
N ASP A 304 -22.39 -17.95 -11.43
CA ASP A 304 -22.44 -17.84 -12.89
C ASP A 304 -23.81 -17.39 -13.45
N GLY A 305 -24.60 -16.68 -12.63
CA GLY A 305 -25.92 -16.15 -13.00
C GLY A 305 -27.06 -17.17 -12.97
N ILE A 306 -26.84 -18.39 -12.47
CA ILE A 306 -27.86 -19.45 -12.37
C ILE A 306 -27.80 -20.19 -11.02
N TRP A 307 -28.90 -20.86 -10.67
CA TRP A 307 -28.93 -21.74 -9.50
C TRP A 307 -28.21 -23.06 -9.80
N GLN A 308 -27.36 -23.50 -8.89
CA GLN A 308 -26.43 -24.61 -9.05
C GLN A 308 -26.54 -25.57 -7.86
N PRO A 309 -26.58 -26.90 -8.09
CA PRO A 309 -26.51 -27.86 -7.00
C PRO A 309 -25.14 -27.78 -6.31
N PRO A 310 -25.06 -28.13 -5.01
CA PRO A 310 -23.78 -28.21 -4.30
C PRO A 310 -22.90 -29.31 -4.91
N VAL A 311 -21.59 -29.11 -4.93
CA VAL A 311 -20.59 -30.01 -5.54
C VAL A 311 -20.70 -31.43 -4.98
N LYS A 312 -20.89 -31.57 -3.65
CA LYS A 312 -21.06 -32.88 -3.01
C LYS A 312 -22.49 -33.43 -3.08
N GLY A 313 -23.44 -32.67 -3.64
CA GLY A 313 -24.85 -33.07 -3.72
C GLY A 313 -25.58 -33.14 -2.38
N THR A 314 -25.02 -32.55 -1.33
CA THR A 314 -25.51 -32.64 0.05
C THR A 314 -26.32 -31.41 0.46
N TYR A 315 -27.36 -31.62 1.28
CA TYR A 315 -28.25 -30.57 1.76
C TYR A 315 -28.52 -30.69 3.26
N TYR A 316 -28.74 -29.55 3.92
CA TYR A 316 -29.23 -29.48 5.30
C TYR A 316 -30.74 -29.36 5.32
N THR A 317 -31.39 -30.09 6.23
CA THR A 317 -32.83 -29.91 6.47
C THR A 317 -33.02 -28.79 7.49
N VAL A 318 -33.66 -27.72 7.06
CA VAL A 318 -33.96 -26.54 7.87
C VAL A 318 -35.46 -26.53 8.15
N LYS A 319 -35.82 -26.57 9.43
CA LYS A 319 -37.19 -26.34 9.88
C LYS A 319 -37.33 -24.88 10.29
N ASN A 320 -38.20 -24.14 9.61
CA ASN A 320 -38.51 -22.75 9.91
C ASN A 320 -40.03 -22.57 10.09
N ILE A 321 -40.45 -21.31 10.30
CA ILE A 321 -41.88 -20.96 10.47
C ILE A 321 -42.75 -21.30 9.24
N HIS A 322 -42.14 -21.52 8.07
CA HIS A 322 -42.80 -21.83 6.80
C HIS A 322 -42.73 -23.33 6.47
N GLY A 323 -42.27 -24.18 7.40
CA GLY A 323 -42.21 -25.62 7.24
C GLY A 323 -40.78 -26.18 7.15
N VAL A 324 -40.66 -27.34 6.50
CA VAL A 324 -39.38 -28.02 6.30
C VAL A 324 -38.85 -27.69 4.91
N SER A 325 -37.58 -27.32 4.81
CA SER A 325 -36.89 -27.04 3.56
C SER A 325 -35.48 -27.64 3.54
N GLN A 326 -34.91 -27.83 2.35
CA GLN A 326 -33.55 -28.34 2.18
C GLN A 326 -32.66 -27.25 1.57
N TRP A 327 -31.55 -26.94 2.22
CA TRP A 327 -30.62 -25.88 1.82
C TRP A 327 -29.28 -26.51 1.45
N ALA A 328 -28.72 -26.11 0.32
CA ALA A 328 -27.46 -26.66 -0.17
C ALA A 328 -26.34 -26.51 0.87
N ASN A 329 -25.64 -27.62 1.15
CA ASN A 329 -24.45 -27.59 1.97
C ASN A 329 -23.26 -27.19 1.09
N ALA A 330 -22.86 -25.91 1.18
CA ALA A 330 -21.73 -25.38 0.43
C ALA A 330 -20.40 -25.88 1.02
N THR A 331 -19.57 -26.46 0.16
CA THR A 331 -18.23 -26.94 0.50
C THR A 331 -17.15 -25.99 -0.01
N SER A 332 -15.90 -26.23 0.36
CA SER A 332 -14.75 -25.51 -0.22
C SER A 332 -14.75 -25.53 -1.76
N GLY A 333 -15.17 -26.63 -2.37
CA GLY A 333 -15.32 -26.74 -3.83
C GLY A 333 -16.37 -25.78 -4.41
N ASP A 334 -17.49 -25.60 -3.71
CA ASP A 334 -18.53 -24.65 -4.11
C ASP A 334 -18.08 -23.19 -3.97
N VAL A 335 -17.37 -22.89 -2.87
CA VAL A 335 -16.79 -21.56 -2.63
C VAL A 335 -15.80 -21.20 -3.74
N ASN A 336 -14.91 -22.13 -4.14
CA ASN A 336 -13.99 -21.89 -5.25
C ASN A 336 -14.70 -21.63 -6.58
N LYS A 337 -15.80 -22.35 -6.88
CA LYS A 337 -16.63 -22.06 -8.06
C LYS A 337 -17.27 -20.68 -7.99
N CYS A 338 -17.76 -20.28 -6.82
CA CYS A 338 -18.32 -18.96 -6.59
C CYS A 338 -17.27 -17.85 -6.78
N ILE A 339 -16.05 -18.03 -6.27
CA ILE A 339 -14.92 -17.11 -6.46
C ILE A 339 -14.61 -16.96 -7.95
N ASN A 340 -14.46 -18.06 -8.69
CA ASN A 340 -14.20 -18.03 -10.13
C ASN A 340 -15.32 -17.33 -10.92
N SER A 341 -16.58 -17.57 -10.56
CA SER A 341 -17.74 -16.86 -11.09
C SER A 341 -17.64 -15.36 -10.81
N ALA A 342 -17.33 -14.99 -9.57
CA ALA A 342 -17.18 -13.60 -9.16
C ALA A 342 -16.05 -12.90 -9.93
N GLU A 343 -14.89 -13.52 -10.10
CA GLU A 343 -13.77 -12.98 -10.89
C GLU A 343 -14.17 -12.68 -12.35
N LYS A 344 -14.92 -13.59 -12.99
CA LYS A 344 -15.46 -13.38 -14.34
C LYS A 344 -16.46 -12.21 -14.34
N GLY A 345 -17.38 -12.21 -13.37
CA GLY A 345 -18.37 -11.15 -13.18
C GLY A 345 -17.74 -9.78 -12.95
N PHE A 346 -16.67 -9.71 -12.15
CA PHE A 346 -15.96 -8.47 -11.84
C PHE A 346 -15.31 -7.84 -13.06
N LYS A 347 -14.76 -8.62 -14.00
CA LYS A 347 -14.22 -8.09 -15.27
C LYS A 347 -15.31 -7.35 -16.09
N ILE A 348 -16.52 -7.89 -16.10
CA ILE A 348 -17.67 -7.27 -16.79
C ILE A 348 -18.21 -6.10 -15.98
N TRP A 349 -18.29 -6.22 -14.65
CA TRP A 349 -18.84 -5.19 -13.77
C TRP A 349 -17.94 -3.95 -13.67
N SER A 350 -16.63 -4.14 -13.60
CA SER A 350 -15.65 -3.04 -13.46
C SER A 350 -15.57 -2.18 -14.72
N SER A 351 -15.80 -2.76 -15.90
CA SER A 351 -15.84 -2.03 -17.18
C SER A 351 -17.13 -1.24 -17.42
N LYS A 352 -18.18 -1.46 -16.62
CA LYS A 352 -19.42 -0.66 -16.72
C LYS A 352 -19.22 0.76 -16.17
N SER A 353 -19.92 1.73 -16.75
CA SER A 353 -19.96 3.08 -16.21
C SER A 353 -20.68 3.12 -14.85
N VAL A 354 -20.39 4.16 -14.05
CA VAL A 354 -21.09 4.40 -12.78
C VAL A 354 -22.60 4.47 -12.98
N ALA A 355 -23.07 5.19 -14.00
CA ALA A 355 -24.49 5.30 -14.34
C ALA A 355 -25.14 3.94 -14.64
N CYS A 356 -24.46 3.07 -15.40
CA CYS A 356 -24.96 1.73 -15.69
C CYS A 356 -25.06 0.88 -14.40
N ARG A 357 -24.04 0.93 -13.54
CA ARG A 357 -24.07 0.22 -12.25
C ARG A 357 -25.20 0.72 -11.35
N MET A 358 -25.43 2.04 -11.30
CA MET A 358 -26.54 2.63 -10.55
C MET A 358 -27.89 2.11 -11.05
N GLN A 359 -28.13 2.09 -12.36
CA GLN A 359 -29.38 1.58 -12.93
C GLN A 359 -29.63 0.11 -12.58
N ILE A 360 -28.59 -0.74 -12.65
CA ILE A 360 -28.69 -2.16 -12.30
C ILE A 360 -29.08 -2.31 -10.82
N LEU A 361 -28.41 -1.58 -9.92
CA LEU A 361 -28.70 -1.63 -8.48
C LEU A 361 -30.09 -1.08 -8.15
N SER A 362 -30.52 0.01 -8.81
CA SER A 362 -31.87 0.56 -8.66
C SER A 362 -32.94 -0.44 -9.09
N LYS A 363 -32.73 -1.14 -10.22
CA LYS A 363 -33.64 -2.19 -10.70
C LYS A 363 -33.69 -3.39 -9.75
N PHE A 364 -32.54 -3.77 -9.17
CA PHE A 364 -32.49 -4.83 -8.16
C PHE A 364 -33.30 -4.44 -6.92
N ALA A 365 -33.08 -3.23 -6.38
CA ALA A 365 -33.82 -2.71 -5.23
C ALA A 365 -35.33 -2.60 -5.50
N SER A 366 -35.73 -2.11 -6.68
CA SER A 366 -37.16 -2.03 -7.05
C SER A 366 -37.81 -3.41 -7.13
N THR A 367 -37.10 -4.40 -7.67
CA THR A 367 -37.59 -5.78 -7.76
C THR A 367 -37.79 -6.40 -6.38
N LEU A 368 -36.87 -6.16 -5.44
CA LEU A 368 -37.01 -6.59 -4.05
C LEU A 368 -38.20 -5.91 -3.37
N LYS A 369 -38.38 -4.60 -3.56
CA LYS A 369 -39.50 -3.85 -2.99
C LYS A 369 -40.85 -4.36 -3.49
N CYS A 370 -40.97 -4.66 -4.78
CA CYS A 370 -42.20 -5.24 -5.35
C CYS A 370 -42.50 -6.65 -4.81
N ARG A 371 -41.49 -7.42 -4.37
CA ARG A 371 -41.70 -8.75 -3.77
C ARG A 371 -42.01 -8.70 -2.27
N ASN A 372 -41.59 -7.67 -1.54
CA ASN A 372 -41.96 -7.48 -0.13
C ASN A 372 -43.44 -7.12 0.06
N LEU A 373 -44.16 -6.70 -0.97
CA LEU A 373 -45.62 -6.53 -0.91
C LEU A 373 -46.41 -7.83 -0.73
N TYR A 374 -45.75 -9.00 -0.72
CA TYR A 374 -46.36 -10.30 -0.43
C TYR A 374 -45.98 -10.87 0.95
N TRP A 375 -45.28 -10.10 1.79
CA TRP A 375 -44.86 -10.52 3.14
C TRP A 375 -45.22 -9.52 4.25
N GLU A 376 -46.24 -8.69 4.05
CA GLU A 376 -46.91 -8.01 5.16
C GLU A 376 -48.14 -8.80 5.60
N ILE A 377 -48.09 -9.23 6.87
CA ILE A 377 -49.04 -9.97 7.73
C ILE A 377 -48.87 -11.49 7.74
#